data_AF-A0A3B9V4C5-F1
#
_entry.id   AF-A0A3B9V4C5-F1
#
_cell.length_a   1.000
_cell.length_b   1.000
_cell.length_c   1.000
_cell.angle_alpha   90.00
_cell.angle_beta   90.00
_cell.angle_gamma   90.00
#
_symmetry.space_group_name_H-M   'P 1'
#
loop_
_entity.id
_entity.type
_entity.pdbx_description
1 polymer ?
#
loop_
_entity_poly.entity_id
_entity_poly.type
_entity_poly.pdbx_seq_one_letter_code
_entity_poly.pdbx_strand_id
1 'polypeptide(L)'
;MEAVMLTDAQVSQYHENGYTIPNYRLPDETLADICRDHDRLIQNHPEFRNYCPNVLAYDLSFLNYARAPEILDMVEQVIGADFALWNSSFFAKPALDGQATPWHQDGEYWPIRPPATCTVWMAIDDATVDNGCLRFIPGSHKNRTLREHRVNPDPNLTLNQEL
;
A
#
# COMPACT_ATOMS: atom_id res chain seq x y z
N MET A 1 -24.59 8.65 3.57
CA MET A 1 -23.88 7.64 4.38
C MET A 1 -23.09 8.40 5.43
N GLU A 2 -22.91 7.83 6.61
CA GLU A 2 -22.12 8.45 7.68
C GLU A 2 -20.63 8.39 7.29
N ALA A 3 -19.90 9.50 7.45
CA ALA A 3 -18.50 9.56 7.04
C ALA A 3 -17.68 8.58 7.90
N VAL A 4 -16.89 7.73 7.25
CA VAL A 4 -15.97 6.82 7.94
C VAL A 4 -14.69 7.60 8.21
N MET A 5 -14.46 7.92 9.48
CA MET A 5 -13.34 8.76 9.90
C MET A 5 -12.38 7.97 10.80
N LEU A 6 -11.10 8.30 10.69
CA LEU A 6 -10.11 7.98 11.72
C LEU A 6 -10.48 8.70 13.01
N THR A 7 -10.34 7.99 14.13
CA THR A 7 -10.41 8.60 15.47
C THR A 7 -9.21 9.52 15.72
N ASP A 8 -9.34 10.48 16.64
CA ASP A 8 -8.22 11.34 17.06
C ASP A 8 -6.98 10.55 17.50
N ALA A 9 -7.20 9.40 18.14
CA ALA A 9 -6.13 8.49 18.54
C ALA A 9 -5.41 7.88 17.31
N GLN A 10 -6.16 7.47 16.28
CA GLN A 10 -5.58 6.94 15.04
C GLN A 10 -4.83 7.99 14.23
N VAL A 11 -5.33 9.23 14.19
CA VAL A 11 -4.65 10.36 13.56
C VAL A 11 -3.36 10.69 14.33
N SER A 12 -3.42 10.75 15.66
CA SER A 12 -2.26 10.97 16.52
C SER A 12 -1.21 9.87 16.32
N GLN A 13 -1.63 8.59 16.27
CA GLN A 13 -0.74 7.46 16.00
C GLN A 13 -0.06 7.59 14.64
N TYR A 14 -0.78 7.99 13.60
CA TYR A 14 -0.19 8.21 12.27
C TYR A 14 0.92 9.26 12.32
N HIS A 15 0.68 10.41 12.95
CA HIS A 15 1.69 11.46 13.04
C HIS A 15 2.87 11.08 13.94
N GLU A 16 2.64 10.36 15.04
CA GLU A 16 3.68 9.95 15.96
C GLU A 16 4.53 8.79 15.44
N ASN A 17 3.90 7.76 14.88
CA ASN A 17 4.55 6.50 14.52
C ASN A 17 4.77 6.33 13.02
N GLY A 18 4.11 7.12 12.17
CA GLY A 18 4.23 7.07 10.71
C GLY A 18 3.28 6.07 10.04
N TYR A 19 2.39 5.44 10.80
CA TYR A 19 1.36 4.53 10.30
C TYR A 19 0.18 4.48 11.28
N THR A 20 -0.98 4.08 10.78
CA THR A 20 -2.15 3.76 11.61
C THR A 20 -2.97 2.67 10.94
N ILE A 21 -3.75 1.92 11.72
CA ILE A 21 -4.65 0.88 11.21
C ILE A 21 -6.07 1.33 11.49
N PRO A 22 -6.86 1.69 10.45
CA PRO A 22 -8.25 2.08 10.62
C PRO A 22 -9.10 0.97 11.25
N ASN A 23 -10.18 1.34 11.94
CA ASN A 23 -11.21 0.38 12.36
C ASN A 23 -12.10 -0.04 11.20
N TYR A 24 -12.10 0.75 10.12
CA TYR A 24 -12.80 0.45 8.89
C TYR A 24 -12.33 -0.88 8.30
N ARG A 25 -13.27 -1.63 7.74
CA ARG A 25 -13.06 -2.86 7.00
C ARG A 25 -13.77 -2.73 5.67
N LEU A 26 -13.10 -3.15 4.60
CA LEU A 26 -13.75 -3.24 3.30
C LEU A 26 -14.91 -4.25 3.39
N PRO A 27 -16.05 -3.97 2.74
CA PRO A 27 -17.12 -4.95 2.64
C PRO A 27 -16.64 -6.24 1.96
N ASP A 28 -17.16 -7.39 2.39
CA ASP A 28 -16.81 -8.70 1.83
C ASP A 28 -17.03 -8.76 0.31
N GLU A 29 -18.08 -8.09 -0.19
CA GLU A 29 -18.34 -7.98 -1.62
C GLU A 29 -17.22 -7.21 -2.35
N THR A 30 -16.73 -6.12 -1.77
CA THR A 30 -15.60 -5.36 -2.32
C THR A 30 -14.32 -6.20 -2.34
N LEU A 31 -14.06 -6.99 -1.29
CA LEU A 31 -12.93 -7.91 -1.26
C LEU A 31 -13.04 -8.98 -2.36
N ALA A 32 -14.24 -9.57 -2.52
CA ALA A 32 -14.50 -10.54 -3.58
C ALA A 32 -14.29 -9.93 -4.98
N ASP A 33 -14.69 -8.67 -5.19
CA ASP A 33 -14.50 -7.95 -6.44
C ASP A 33 -13.02 -7.73 -6.75
N ILE A 34 -12.23 -7.32 -5.75
CA ILE A 34 -10.78 -7.17 -5.89
C ILE A 34 -10.13 -8.50 -6.26
N CYS A 35 -10.53 -9.61 -5.63
CA CYS A 35 -10.04 -10.94 -5.99
C CYS A 35 -10.36 -11.32 -7.44
N ARG A 36 -11.59 -11.07 -7.90
CA ARG A 36 -11.99 -11.32 -9.30
C ARG A 36 -11.21 -10.48 -10.29
N ASP A 37 -10.96 -9.22 -9.97
CA ASP A 37 -10.16 -8.33 -10.82
C ASP A 37 -8.68 -8.73 -10.82
N HIS A 38 -8.14 -9.20 -9.70
CA HIS A 38 -6.80 -9.76 -9.61
C HIS A 38 -6.67 -11.05 -10.42
N ASP A 39 -7.61 -11.98 -10.33
CA ASP A 39 -7.61 -13.21 -11.13
C ASP A 39 -7.59 -12.90 -12.63
N ARG A 40 -8.39 -11.91 -13.06
CA ARG A 40 -8.38 -11.40 -14.44
C ARG A 40 -7.02 -10.80 -14.82
N LEU A 41 -6.43 -9.98 -13.94
CA LEU A 41 -5.10 -9.41 -14.16
C LEU A 41 -4.06 -10.51 -14.37
N ILE A 42 -4.00 -11.51 -13.50
CA ILE A 42 -3.02 -12.60 -13.58
C ILE A 42 -3.25 -13.51 -14.78
N GLN A 43 -4.51 -13.75 -15.16
CA GLN A 43 -4.82 -14.50 -16.37
C GLN A 43 -4.24 -13.82 -17.63
N ASN A 44 -4.30 -12.49 -17.70
CA ASN A 44 -3.80 -11.71 -18.83
C ASN A 44 -2.29 -11.39 -18.73
N HIS A 45 -1.78 -11.26 -17.51
CA HIS A 45 -0.40 -10.88 -17.17
C HIS A 45 0.17 -11.78 -16.08
N PRO A 46 0.50 -13.06 -16.39
CA PRO A 46 1.00 -14.01 -15.41
C PRO A 46 2.29 -13.56 -14.70
N GLU A 47 3.07 -12.68 -15.33
CA GLU A 47 4.28 -12.08 -14.75
C GLU A 47 4.00 -11.28 -13.46
N PHE A 48 2.77 -10.81 -13.26
CA PHE A 48 2.38 -10.03 -12.08
C PHE A 48 1.88 -10.86 -10.90
N ARG A 49 2.02 -12.19 -10.96
CA ARG A 49 1.57 -13.11 -9.90
C ARG A 49 2.03 -12.72 -8.49
N ASN A 50 3.23 -12.13 -8.35
CA ASN A 50 3.74 -11.64 -7.07
C ASN A 50 3.57 -10.13 -6.90
N TYR A 51 3.81 -9.36 -7.96
CA TYR A 51 3.84 -7.91 -7.87
C TYR A 51 3.51 -7.25 -9.20
N CYS A 52 2.50 -6.38 -9.21
CA CYS A 52 2.21 -5.45 -10.29
C CYS A 52 2.55 -4.03 -9.83
N PRO A 53 3.62 -3.38 -10.34
CA PRO A 53 4.05 -2.07 -9.85
C PRO A 53 3.11 -0.93 -10.23
N ASN A 54 2.35 -1.04 -11.32
CA ASN A 54 1.42 -0.01 -11.79
C ASN A 54 0.16 -0.67 -12.35
N VAL A 55 -0.74 -1.11 -11.46
CA VAL A 55 -1.91 -1.91 -11.83
C VAL A 55 -2.87 -1.17 -12.76
N LEU A 56 -2.96 0.15 -12.62
CA LEU A 56 -3.87 0.99 -13.41
C LEU A 56 -3.46 1.11 -14.89
N ALA A 57 -2.20 0.83 -15.21
CA ALA A 57 -1.77 0.75 -16.60
C ALA A 57 -2.33 -0.48 -17.34
N TYR A 58 -2.75 -1.51 -16.59
CA TYR A 58 -3.23 -2.79 -17.14
C TYR A 58 -4.73 -2.98 -16.92
N ASP A 59 -5.26 -2.51 -15.80
CA ASP A 59 -6.68 -2.62 -15.49
C ASP A 59 -7.17 -1.41 -14.67
N LEU A 60 -7.98 -0.56 -15.32
CA LEU A 60 -8.53 0.65 -14.70
C LEU A 60 -9.64 0.37 -13.66
N SER A 61 -10.18 -0.84 -13.60
CA SER A 61 -11.21 -1.21 -12.61
C SER A 61 -10.71 -1.03 -11.17
N PHE A 62 -9.41 -1.24 -10.92
CA PHE A 62 -8.81 -1.03 -9.61
C PHE A 62 -8.92 0.42 -9.09
N LEU A 63 -9.13 1.38 -9.99
CA LEU A 63 -9.38 2.77 -9.61
C LEU A 63 -10.70 2.94 -8.85
N ASN A 64 -11.64 2.00 -8.98
CA ASN A 64 -12.90 2.03 -8.23
C ASN A 64 -12.66 1.88 -6.72
N TYR A 65 -11.72 1.01 -6.33
CA TYR A 65 -11.36 0.80 -4.91
C TYR A 65 -10.56 1.97 -4.34
N ALA A 66 -9.62 2.52 -5.12
CA ALA A 66 -8.82 3.67 -4.70
C ALA A 66 -9.64 4.97 -4.51
N ARG A 67 -10.83 5.05 -5.12
CA ARG A 67 -11.74 6.20 -5.03
C ARG A 67 -12.87 6.02 -4.00
N ALA A 68 -12.84 4.97 -3.19
CA ALA A 68 -13.84 4.75 -2.15
C ALA A 68 -13.89 5.97 -1.21
N PRO A 69 -15.05 6.62 -1.02
CA PRO A 69 -15.16 7.83 -0.20
C PRO A 69 -14.59 7.65 1.21
N GLU A 70 -14.81 6.48 1.82
CA GLU A 70 -14.31 6.13 3.15
C GLU A 70 -12.78 6.18 3.21
N ILE A 71 -12.10 5.76 2.14
CA ILE A 71 -10.64 5.84 2.05
C ILE A 71 -10.19 7.29 1.86
N LEU A 72 -10.85 8.02 0.97
CA LEU A 72 -10.50 9.41 0.66
C LEU A 72 -10.67 10.31 1.90
N ASP A 73 -11.77 10.15 2.64
CA ASP A 73 -12.06 10.87 3.88
C ASP A 73 -10.96 10.64 4.94
N MET A 74 -10.53 9.38 5.12
CA MET A 74 -9.46 9.04 6.06
C MET A 74 -8.08 9.56 5.62
N VAL A 75 -7.79 9.57 4.31
CA VAL A 75 -6.55 10.13 3.77
C VAL A 75 -6.51 11.65 3.95
N GLU A 76 -7.62 12.34 3.70
CA GLU A 76 -7.76 13.78 3.89
C GLU A 76 -7.42 14.19 5.34
N GLN A 77 -7.83 13.40 6.33
CA GLN A 77 -7.52 13.67 7.74
C GLN A 77 -6.02 13.69 8.07
N VAL A 78 -5.18 12.96 7.31
CA VAL A 78 -3.76 12.80 7.63
C VAL A 78 -2.82 13.62 6.76
N ILE A 79 -3.21 13.94 5.52
CA ILE A 79 -2.37 14.70 4.58
C ILE A 79 -3.02 15.98 4.05
N GLY A 80 -4.27 16.28 4.43
CA GLY A 80 -5.05 17.41 3.94
C GLY A 80 -5.88 17.07 2.69
N ALA A 81 -6.73 18.00 2.26
CA ALA A 81 -7.72 17.77 1.18
C ALA A 81 -7.13 17.75 -0.24
N ASP A 82 -5.96 18.37 -0.44
CA ASP A 82 -5.34 18.53 -1.75
C ASP A 82 -4.34 17.41 -2.05
N PHE A 83 -4.84 16.24 -2.42
CA PHE A 83 -4.02 15.10 -2.80
C PHE A 83 -4.46 14.49 -4.13
N ALA A 84 -3.57 13.72 -4.75
CA ALA A 84 -3.83 12.98 -5.97
C ALA A 84 -3.23 11.57 -5.87
N LEU A 85 -3.87 10.62 -6.55
CA LEU A 85 -3.33 9.28 -6.68
C LEU A 85 -2.10 9.31 -7.62
N TRP A 86 -0.91 9.08 -7.05
CA TRP A 86 0.33 8.99 -7.83
C TRP A 86 0.48 7.63 -8.51
N ASN A 87 0.25 6.55 -7.78
CA ASN A 87 0.40 5.18 -8.26
C ASN A 87 -0.52 4.23 -7.48
N SER A 88 -0.83 3.09 -8.08
CA SER A 88 -1.45 1.96 -7.41
C SER A 88 -0.73 0.68 -7.83
N SER A 89 -0.42 -0.17 -6.86
CA SER A 89 0.30 -1.42 -7.06
C SER A 89 -0.46 -2.57 -6.43
N PHE A 90 -0.28 -3.78 -6.97
CA PHE A 90 -0.83 -4.99 -6.39
C PHE A 90 0.33 -5.86 -5.87
N PHE A 91 0.29 -6.22 -4.59
CA PHE A 91 1.26 -7.12 -3.97
C PHE A 91 0.56 -8.41 -3.56
N ALA A 92 1.09 -9.53 -4.03
CA ALA A 92 0.66 -10.87 -3.64
C ALA A 92 1.85 -11.64 -3.07
N LYS A 93 1.58 -12.47 -2.06
CA LYS A 93 2.54 -13.39 -1.47
C LYS A 93 1.98 -14.82 -1.58
N PRO A 94 2.03 -15.43 -2.77
CA PRO A 94 1.54 -16.79 -2.90
C PRO A 94 2.37 -17.75 -2.03
N ALA A 95 1.72 -18.81 -1.56
CA ALA A 95 2.30 -19.70 -0.57
C ALA A 95 3.56 -20.39 -1.13
N LEU A 96 4.63 -20.42 -0.32
CA LEU A 96 5.92 -21.07 -0.60
C LEU A 96 6.79 -20.43 -1.71
N ASP A 97 6.19 -19.67 -2.64
CA ASP A 97 6.86 -19.04 -3.78
C ASP A 97 6.78 -17.50 -3.76
N GLY A 98 6.21 -16.92 -2.71
CA GLY A 98 6.11 -15.48 -2.51
C GLY A 98 7.47 -14.80 -2.33
N GLN A 99 7.68 -13.72 -3.07
CA GLN A 99 8.89 -12.89 -2.97
C GLN A 99 8.90 -12.04 -1.69
N ALA A 100 10.07 -11.72 -1.14
CA ALA A 100 10.19 -10.84 0.03
C ALA A 100 10.15 -9.35 -0.35
N THR A 101 9.76 -8.50 0.60
CA THR A 101 9.89 -7.05 0.47
C THR A 101 10.85 -6.56 1.56
N PRO A 102 12.06 -6.11 1.21
CA PRO A 102 13.08 -5.74 2.20
C PRO A 102 12.74 -4.42 2.90
N TRP A 103 13.54 -4.01 3.89
CA TRP A 103 13.37 -2.70 4.52
C TRP A 103 13.63 -1.58 3.51
N HIS A 104 12.70 -0.64 3.40
CA HIS A 104 12.77 0.46 2.45
C HIS A 104 12.01 1.69 2.97
N GLN A 105 12.25 2.84 2.34
CA GLN A 105 11.35 4.00 2.38
C GLN A 105 10.74 4.20 0.99
N ASP A 106 9.41 4.24 0.91
CA ASP A 106 8.68 4.43 -0.37
C ASP A 106 9.15 5.67 -1.14
N GLY A 107 9.40 6.77 -0.43
CA GLY A 107 9.76 8.04 -1.04
C GLY A 107 11.06 8.03 -1.86
N GLU A 108 11.91 7.01 -1.70
CA GLU A 108 13.10 6.85 -2.53
C GLU A 108 12.78 6.33 -3.94
N TYR A 109 11.73 5.52 -4.09
CA TYR A 109 11.29 5.02 -5.40
C TYR A 109 10.57 6.09 -6.24
N TRP A 110 10.04 7.13 -5.60
CA TRP A 110 9.20 8.14 -6.26
C TRP A 110 9.92 9.48 -6.40
N PRO A 111 9.81 10.17 -7.56
CA PRO A 111 10.42 11.47 -7.79
C PRO A 111 9.64 12.63 -7.12
N ILE A 112 9.05 12.41 -5.94
CA ILE A 112 8.24 13.40 -5.22
C ILE A 112 9.07 14.02 -4.11
N ARG A 113 9.29 15.35 -4.17
CA ARG A 113 10.06 16.10 -3.17
C ARG A 113 9.33 17.38 -2.79
N PRO A 114 9.29 17.75 -1.49
CA PRO A 114 9.77 16.98 -0.33
C PRO A 114 8.99 15.67 -0.12
N PRO A 115 9.48 14.70 0.68
CA PRO A 115 8.71 13.50 1.01
C PRO A 115 7.36 13.88 1.63
N ALA A 116 6.28 13.62 0.89
CA ALA A 116 4.92 14.08 1.21
C ALA A 116 3.83 13.08 0.78
N THR A 117 4.21 11.81 0.58
CA THR A 117 3.29 10.76 0.16
C THR A 117 2.70 10.01 1.35
N CYS A 118 1.45 9.56 1.21
CA CYS A 118 0.82 8.57 2.07
C CYS A 118 0.47 7.34 1.23
N THR A 119 0.70 6.15 1.79
CA THR A 119 0.34 4.88 1.16
C THR A 119 -0.86 4.29 1.89
N VAL A 120 -1.95 4.02 1.17
CA VAL A 120 -3.06 3.20 1.66
C VAL A 120 -2.80 1.76 1.27
N TRP A 121 -2.61 0.89 2.26
CA TRP A 121 -2.47 -0.54 2.03
C TRP A 121 -3.75 -1.27 2.42
N MET A 122 -4.39 -1.90 1.43
CA MET A 122 -5.63 -2.65 1.62
C MET A 122 -5.31 -4.13 1.77
N ALA A 123 -5.63 -4.70 2.93
CA ALA A 123 -5.56 -6.14 3.16
C ALA A 123 -6.70 -6.81 2.38
N ILE A 124 -6.37 -7.59 1.35
CA ILE A 124 -7.38 -8.34 0.57
C ILE A 124 -7.65 -9.69 1.23
N ASP A 125 -6.60 -10.33 1.72
CA ASP A 125 -6.63 -11.52 2.57
C ASP A 125 -6.17 -11.18 4.00
N ASP A 126 -6.37 -12.11 4.93
CA ASP A 126 -5.82 -12.02 6.29
C ASP A 126 -4.30 -11.78 6.23
N ALA A 127 -3.83 -10.70 6.84
CA ALA A 127 -2.40 -10.36 6.91
C ALA A 127 -1.83 -10.75 8.28
N THR A 128 -1.11 -11.87 8.32
CA THR A 128 -0.52 -12.48 9.51
C THR A 128 1.01 -12.47 9.46
N VAL A 129 1.66 -12.74 10.60
CA VAL A 129 3.13 -12.85 10.64
C VAL A 129 3.63 -13.97 9.71
N ASP A 130 2.90 -15.09 9.66
CA ASP A 130 3.33 -16.28 8.92
C ASP A 130 3.16 -16.16 7.40
N ASN A 131 2.29 -15.26 6.91
CA ASN A 131 2.07 -15.03 5.48
C ASN A 131 2.58 -13.66 5.00
N GLY A 132 3.39 -12.96 5.80
CA GLY A 132 4.13 -11.79 5.38
C GLY A 132 3.40 -10.46 5.55
N CYS A 133 2.73 -10.25 6.68
CA CYS A 133 2.16 -8.95 7.05
C CYS A 133 3.22 -7.83 7.04
N LEU A 134 2.75 -6.59 6.93
CA LEU A 134 3.61 -5.41 7.00
C LEU A 134 4.32 -5.29 8.35
N ARG A 135 5.51 -4.66 8.31
CA ARG A 135 6.26 -4.23 9.49
C ARG A 135 6.66 -2.78 9.32
N PHE A 136 6.61 -2.03 10.40
CA PHE A 136 6.96 -0.60 10.42
C PHE A 136 8.01 -0.36 11.51
N ILE A 137 8.86 0.65 11.30
CA ILE A 137 9.75 1.19 12.33
C ILE A 137 9.10 2.49 12.83
N PRO A 138 8.46 2.49 14.02
CA PRO A 138 7.74 3.66 14.52
C PRO A 138 8.61 4.91 14.59
N GLY A 139 8.12 6.01 14.05
CA GLY A 139 8.80 7.31 14.11
C GLY A 139 9.94 7.48 13.10
N SER A 140 10.22 6.48 12.26
CA SER A 140 11.28 6.56 11.23
C SER A 140 11.08 7.69 10.21
N HIS A 141 9.84 8.14 10.02
CA HIS A 141 9.46 9.26 9.15
C HIS A 141 9.79 10.66 9.73
N LYS A 142 9.99 10.78 11.06
CA LYS A 142 10.07 12.09 11.74
C LYS A 142 11.19 13.00 11.24
N ASN A 143 12.30 12.43 10.81
CA ASN A 143 13.42 13.20 10.27
C ASN A 143 13.14 13.79 8.88
N ARG A 144 12.08 13.32 8.20
CA ARG A 144 11.68 13.74 6.84
C ARG A 144 12.81 13.66 5.81
N THR A 145 13.78 12.79 6.07
CA THR A 145 14.92 12.49 5.20
C THR A 145 14.77 11.09 4.63
N LEU A 146 15.12 10.95 3.36
CA LEU A 146 15.32 9.66 2.73
C LEU A 146 16.76 9.22 2.97
N ARG A 147 16.92 7.92 3.22
CA ARG A 147 18.21 7.24 3.24
C ARG A 147 18.48 6.70 1.84
N GLU A 148 19.76 6.56 1.51
CA GLU A 148 20.18 5.94 0.26
C GLU A 148 19.83 4.46 0.28
N HIS A 149 19.12 3.98 -0.74
CA HIS A 149 18.88 2.56 -0.93
C HIS A 149 19.94 1.94 -1.82
N ARG A 150 20.37 0.73 -1.47
CA ARG A 150 21.29 -0.08 -2.27
C ARG A 150 20.50 -1.05 -3.13
N VAL A 151 20.97 -1.27 -4.35
CA VAL A 151 20.37 -2.28 -5.23
C VAL A 151 20.76 -3.68 -4.73
N ASN A 152 19.76 -4.51 -4.46
CA ASN A 152 19.90 -5.92 -4.18
C ASN A 152 19.43 -6.73 -5.41
N PRO A 153 20.30 -7.52 -6.06
CA PRO A 153 19.98 -8.25 -7.28
C PRO A 153 19.25 -9.58 -7.05
N ASP A 154 18.90 -9.95 -5.81
CA ASP A 154 18.19 -11.20 -5.52
C ASP A 154 16.84 -11.25 -6.26
N PRO A 155 16.61 -12.23 -7.14
CA PRO A 155 15.38 -12.34 -7.91
C PRO A 155 14.14 -12.70 -7.06
N ASN A 156 14.34 -13.03 -5.78
CA ASN A 156 13.26 -13.35 -4.84
C ASN A 156 12.70 -12.11 -4.13
N LEU A 157 13.00 -10.90 -4.60
CA LEU A 157 12.51 -9.65 -4.04
C LEU A 157 11.45 -8.99 -4.93
N THR A 158 10.36 -8.52 -4.33
CA THR A 158 9.36 -7.69 -5.05
C THR A 158 9.89 -6.28 -5.32
N LEU A 159 10.76 -5.79 -4.44
CA LEU A 159 11.44 -4.49 -4.56
C LEU A 159 12.94 -4.72 -4.39
N ASN A 160 13.73 -4.25 -5.35
CA ASN A 160 15.16 -4.56 -5.45
C ASN A 160 16.07 -3.47 -4.89
N GLN A 161 15.52 -2.47 -4.19
CA GLN A 161 16.30 -1.42 -3.53
C GLN A 161 15.99 -1.48 -2.04
N GLU A 162 17.00 -1.51 -1.17
CA GLU A 162 16.80 -1.65 0.27
C GLU A 162 17.73 -0.74 1.08
N LEU A 163 17.37 -0.50 2.35
CA LEU A 163 18.13 0.30 3.31
C LEU A 163 19.41 -0.39 3.82
#